data_AF-A0A3D0MUM3-F1
#
_entry.id   AF-A0A3D0MUM3-F1
#
_cell.length_a   1.000
_cell.length_b   1.000
_cell.length_c   1.000
_cell.angle_alpha   90.00
_cell.angle_beta   90.00
_cell.angle_gamma   90.00
#
_symmetry.space_group_name_H-M   'P 1'
#
loop_
_entity.id
_entity.type
_entity.pdbx_description
1 polymer ?
#
loop_
_entity_poly.entity_id
_entity_poly.type
_entity_poly.pdbx_seq_one_letter_code
_entity_poly.pdbx_strand_id
1 'polypeptide(L)'
;MKLELHNVKVNKVAWGDKTTVKDGVLYVNKEELIAKLSDDERLVKIDVDLAMPGESVRILPVKDVVQPRCKLEGKNEVFPGFIGDVDTVGEGKTLVLNGAAVVTTGKIVRFQEGIIDMMGPGADYTPYSKTNNVVLVLDPVEGLEKHDHEAACRLAGLKAAAYLAQSCKDVKADEVEAFELPSFNEAMKAYPELPKVAYLYMLQSQGLLHDTYVYGVDAKKILPTFINPTEVFDGAIISGNCVSACDKNNTYAHLNNPVIKAMFDRHGKD
;
A
#
# COMPACT_ATOMS: atom_id res chain seq x y z
N MET A 1 15.50 -13.77 7.64
CA MET A 1 15.05 -12.48 7.10
C MET A 1 14.72 -11.57 8.27
N LYS A 2 15.26 -10.35 8.27
CA LYS A 2 14.97 -9.34 9.30
C LYS A 2 14.54 -8.04 8.63
N LEU A 3 13.38 -7.54 9.01
CA LEU A 3 12.80 -6.29 8.54
C LEU A 3 12.51 -5.36 9.72
N GLU A 4 12.88 -4.10 9.58
CA GLU A 4 12.47 -3.03 10.50
C GLU A 4 11.54 -2.06 9.76
N LEU A 5 10.35 -1.83 10.30
CA LEU A 5 9.44 -0.76 9.87
C LEU A 5 9.69 0.48 10.72
N HIS A 6 10.26 1.51 10.09
CA HIS A 6 10.58 2.81 10.66
C HIS A 6 9.37 3.73 10.48
N ASN A 7 8.50 3.75 11.48
CA ASN A 7 7.23 4.45 11.45
C ASN A 7 7.40 5.93 11.79
N VAL A 8 7.08 6.80 10.84
CA VAL A 8 6.91 8.24 11.03
C VAL A 8 5.42 8.53 11.17
N LYS A 9 5.01 9.15 12.27
CA LYS A 9 3.61 9.46 12.56
C LYS A 9 3.15 10.66 11.74
N VAL A 10 2.04 10.47 11.02
CA VAL A 10 1.34 11.50 10.27
C VAL A 10 -0.04 11.69 10.87
N ASN A 11 -0.20 12.81 11.57
CA ASN A 11 -1.46 13.21 12.22
C ASN A 11 -2.30 14.12 11.33
N LYS A 12 -1.69 14.77 10.34
CA LYS A 12 -2.33 15.71 9.43
C LYS A 12 -1.66 15.68 8.06
N VAL A 13 -2.41 15.99 7.00
CA VAL A 13 -1.86 16.32 5.68
C VAL A 13 -2.18 17.77 5.32
N ALA A 14 -1.28 18.45 4.62
CA ALA A 14 -1.48 19.82 4.15
C ALA A 14 -0.72 20.08 2.86
N TRP A 15 -1.13 21.09 2.10
CA TRP A 15 -0.32 21.59 0.99
C TRP A 15 0.92 22.31 1.51
N GLY A 16 2.02 22.21 0.78
CA GLY A 16 3.25 22.96 1.07
C GLY A 16 4.16 23.05 -0.15
N ASP A 17 5.17 23.93 -0.05
CA ASP A 17 6.11 24.19 -1.14
C ASP A 17 7.07 23.03 -1.41
N LYS A 18 7.13 22.04 -0.52
CA LYS A 18 7.95 20.83 -0.67
C LYS A 18 7.26 19.65 0.02
N THR A 19 7.36 18.47 -0.58
CA THR A 19 6.89 17.24 0.07
C THR A 19 7.82 16.84 1.21
N THR A 20 7.32 16.79 2.45
CA THR A 20 8.09 16.35 3.63
C THR A 20 7.18 16.13 4.84
N VAL A 21 7.66 15.46 5.89
CA VAL A 21 6.99 15.43 7.19
C VAL A 21 7.70 16.35 8.17
N LYS A 22 6.93 17.22 8.83
CA LYS A 22 7.41 18.07 9.91
C LYS A 22 6.34 18.19 10.99
N ASP A 23 6.74 17.99 12.25
CA ASP A 23 5.87 18.10 13.43
C ASP A 23 4.57 17.28 13.31
N GLY A 24 4.66 16.09 12.71
CA GLY A 24 3.53 15.19 12.48
C GLY A 24 2.58 15.59 11.34
N VAL A 25 2.94 16.60 10.54
CA VAL A 25 2.20 17.03 9.35
C VAL A 25 2.95 16.57 8.10
N LEU A 26 2.28 15.81 7.23
CA LEU A 26 2.75 15.54 5.88
C LEU A 26 2.40 16.73 4.99
N TYR A 27 3.39 17.54 4.67
CA TYR A 27 3.27 18.55 3.62
C TYR A 27 3.43 17.86 2.27
N VAL A 28 2.50 18.12 1.36
CA VAL A 28 2.53 17.61 -0.01
C VAL A 28 2.71 18.79 -0.96
N ASN A 29 3.73 18.72 -1.80
CA ASN A 29 3.82 19.61 -2.95
C ASN A 29 3.02 18.98 -4.10
N LYS A 30 1.97 19.69 -4.53
CA LYS A 30 1.03 19.21 -5.54
C LYS A 30 1.70 19.06 -6.90
N GLU A 31 2.47 20.08 -7.30
CA GLU A 31 3.15 20.14 -8.59
C GLU A 31 4.23 19.08 -8.71
N GLU A 32 5.04 18.88 -7.66
CA GLU A 32 6.06 17.81 -7.61
C GLU A 32 5.42 16.43 -7.74
N LEU A 33 4.33 16.19 -7.01
CA LEU A 33 3.62 14.91 -7.07
C LEU A 33 3.01 14.67 -8.46
N ILE A 34 2.33 15.66 -9.05
CA ILE A 34 1.79 15.54 -10.41
C ILE A 34 2.92 15.28 -11.42
N ALA A 35 4.03 16.02 -11.32
CA ALA A 35 5.18 15.83 -12.21
C ALA A 35 5.78 14.42 -12.11
N LYS A 36 5.76 13.81 -10.93
CA LYS A 36 6.22 12.41 -10.73
C LYS A 36 5.31 11.36 -11.35
N LEU A 37 4.06 11.70 -11.61
CA LEU A 37 3.06 10.78 -12.17
C LEU A 37 2.81 11.01 -13.67
N SER A 38 3.28 12.14 -14.21
CA SER A 38 3.04 12.57 -15.59
C SER A 38 3.89 11.83 -16.64
N ASP A 39 4.69 10.84 -16.23
CA ASP A 39 5.49 10.01 -17.14
C ASP A 39 4.68 8.90 -17.81
N ASP A 40 3.42 8.68 -17.39
CA ASP A 40 2.52 7.70 -17.98
C ASP A 40 1.59 8.34 -19.02
N GLU A 41 1.91 8.15 -20.30
CA GLU A 41 1.16 8.70 -21.44
C GLU A 41 -0.31 8.21 -21.51
N ARG A 42 -0.67 7.18 -20.73
CA ARG A 42 -2.05 6.67 -20.65
C ARG A 42 -2.97 7.60 -19.86
N LEU A 43 -2.43 8.50 -19.06
CA LEU A 43 -3.18 9.42 -18.21
C LEU A 43 -3.13 10.84 -18.79
N VAL A 44 -4.30 11.37 -19.20
CA VAL A 44 -4.40 12.72 -19.77
C VAL A 44 -4.54 13.79 -18.71
N LYS A 45 -5.08 13.43 -17.54
CA LYS A 45 -5.25 14.33 -16.41
C LYS A 45 -4.90 13.63 -15.11
N ILE A 46 -4.06 14.29 -14.33
CA ILE A 46 -3.68 13.88 -13.00
C ILE A 46 -3.92 15.10 -12.11
N ASP A 47 -4.77 14.91 -11.11
CA ASP A 47 -5.02 15.91 -10.09
C ASP A 47 -4.90 15.27 -8.71
N VAL A 48 -4.70 16.11 -7.69
CA VAL A 48 -4.49 15.67 -6.32
C VAL A 48 -5.31 16.53 -5.37
N ASP A 49 -6.05 15.85 -4.49
CA ASP A 49 -6.78 16.44 -3.38
C ASP A 49 -6.31 15.86 -2.04
N LEU A 50 -6.64 16.56 -0.95
CA LEU A 50 -6.36 16.12 0.40
C LEU A 50 -7.69 15.94 1.15
N ALA A 51 -7.78 14.89 1.96
CA ALA A 51 -8.94 14.65 2.81
C ALA A 51 -8.51 14.10 4.17
N MET A 52 -8.96 14.73 5.24
CA MET A 52 -8.58 14.44 6.62
C MET A 52 -9.75 13.87 7.44
N PRO A 53 -9.46 13.11 8.51
CA PRO A 53 -10.50 12.57 9.38
C PRO A 53 -11.44 13.65 9.92
N GLY A 54 -12.76 13.43 9.80
CA GLY A 54 -13.79 14.34 10.28
C GLY A 54 -14.17 15.47 9.31
N GLU A 55 -13.54 15.57 8.14
CA GLU A 55 -13.98 16.54 7.13
C GLU A 55 -15.30 16.11 6.48
N SER A 56 -16.14 17.07 6.08
CA SER A 56 -17.38 16.82 5.34
C SER A 56 -17.09 16.51 3.87
N VAL A 57 -16.33 15.44 3.63
CA VAL A 57 -15.83 15.00 2.33
C VAL A 57 -16.18 13.52 2.11
N ARG A 58 -16.56 13.19 0.87
CA ARG A 58 -16.72 11.82 0.38
C ARG A 58 -15.76 11.60 -0.79
N ILE A 59 -14.94 10.56 -0.70
CA ILE A 59 -14.01 10.16 -1.75
C ILE A 59 -14.65 9.02 -2.55
N LEU A 60 -14.79 9.23 -3.86
CA LEU A 60 -15.33 8.25 -4.79
C LEU A 60 -14.95 8.60 -6.24
N PRO A 61 -14.86 7.61 -7.15
CA PRO A 61 -14.89 6.18 -6.88
C PRO A 61 -13.49 5.62 -6.59
N VAL A 62 -13.31 5.04 -5.41
CA VAL A 62 -12.03 4.52 -4.90
C VAL A 62 -11.63 3.21 -5.59
N LYS A 63 -10.36 3.12 -5.99
CA LYS A 63 -9.75 1.96 -6.64
C LYS A 63 -8.86 1.19 -5.71
N ASP A 64 -7.85 1.83 -5.16
CA ASP A 64 -6.96 1.23 -4.17
C ASP A 64 -6.64 2.24 -3.07
N VAL A 65 -6.16 1.72 -1.95
CA VAL A 65 -5.57 2.52 -0.87
C VAL A 65 -4.20 1.95 -0.60
N VAL A 66 -3.17 2.81 -0.60
CA VAL A 66 -1.77 2.41 -0.45
C VAL A 66 -1.16 3.20 0.71
N GLN A 67 -0.49 2.51 1.64
CA GLN A 67 0.27 3.21 2.67
C GLN A 67 1.61 3.69 2.08
N PRO A 68 2.00 4.97 2.24
CA PRO A 68 3.30 5.43 1.76
C PRO A 68 4.44 4.71 2.48
N ARG A 69 5.31 4.04 1.70
CA ARG A 69 6.48 3.33 2.19
C ARG A 69 7.66 3.49 1.23
N CYS A 70 8.89 3.45 1.75
CA CYS A 70 10.10 3.40 0.92
C CYS A 70 11.26 2.72 1.65
N LYS A 71 12.27 2.23 0.93
CA LYS A 71 13.44 1.62 1.56
C LYS A 71 14.47 2.64 2.01
N LEU A 72 14.92 2.45 3.26
CA LEU A 72 16.03 3.16 3.88
C LEU A 72 17.32 2.33 3.78
N GLU A 73 17.20 1.01 3.92
CA GLU A 73 18.30 0.06 3.86
C GLU A 73 17.80 -1.26 3.28
N GLY A 74 18.59 -1.88 2.40
CA GLY A 74 18.23 -3.11 1.70
C GLY A 74 18.74 -3.11 0.27
N LYS A 75 18.61 -4.24 -0.41
CA LYS A 75 19.04 -4.38 -1.81
C LYS A 75 17.98 -3.93 -2.82
N ASN A 76 16.71 -4.02 -2.41
CA ASN A 76 15.55 -3.87 -3.27
C ASN A 76 14.69 -2.70 -2.79
N GLU A 77 13.82 -2.17 -3.65
CA GLU A 77 12.78 -1.20 -3.30
C GLU A 77 11.49 -1.89 -2.84
N VAL A 78 10.53 -1.11 -2.32
CA VAL A 78 9.17 -1.61 -2.04
C VAL A 78 8.40 -1.89 -3.33
N PHE A 79 7.29 -2.64 -3.25
CA PHE A 79 6.41 -2.94 -4.39
C PHE A 79 7.15 -3.57 -5.59
N PRO A 80 7.76 -4.76 -5.41
CA PRO A 80 8.56 -5.41 -6.43
C PRO A 80 7.76 -5.69 -7.72
N GLY A 81 8.38 -5.43 -8.86
CA GLY A 81 7.76 -5.51 -10.19
C GLY A 81 6.92 -4.30 -10.59
N PHE A 82 6.81 -3.28 -9.73
CA PHE A 82 6.12 -2.02 -10.04
C PHE A 82 6.99 -0.79 -9.77
N ILE A 83 7.58 -0.70 -8.58
CA ILE A 83 8.50 0.38 -8.20
C ILE A 83 9.94 -0.13 -8.20
N GLY A 84 10.18 -1.29 -7.59
CA GLY A 84 11.45 -2.02 -7.72
C GLY A 84 11.42 -3.07 -8.81
N ASP A 85 12.59 -3.63 -9.12
CA ASP A 85 12.72 -4.83 -9.95
C ASP A 85 11.97 -6.03 -9.33
N VAL A 86 11.72 -7.05 -10.14
CA VAL A 86 11.10 -8.30 -9.67
C VAL A 86 12.12 -9.08 -8.83
N ASP A 87 12.09 -8.89 -7.52
CA ASP A 87 12.95 -9.59 -6.56
C ASP A 87 12.24 -9.80 -5.20
N THR A 88 12.85 -10.63 -4.35
CA THR A 88 12.43 -10.90 -2.97
C THR A 88 12.58 -9.63 -2.13
N VAL A 89 11.58 -9.29 -1.32
CA VAL A 89 11.60 -8.10 -0.45
C VAL A 89 11.53 -8.51 1.02
N GLY A 90 11.26 -7.60 1.96
CA GLY A 90 11.04 -7.99 3.37
C GLY A 90 12.32 -8.16 4.19
N GLU A 91 13.41 -7.50 3.80
CA GLU A 91 14.66 -7.40 4.58
C GLU A 91 15.17 -5.97 4.67
N GLY A 92 15.89 -5.64 5.74
CA GLY A 92 16.50 -4.31 5.95
C GLY A 92 15.56 -3.34 6.65
N LYS A 93 15.53 -2.07 6.22
CA LYS A 93 14.76 -1.00 6.85
C LYS A 93 13.82 -0.32 5.86
N THR A 94 12.55 -0.18 6.26
CA THR A 94 11.51 0.44 5.45
C THR A 94 10.91 1.61 6.23
N LEU A 95 10.96 2.81 5.66
CA LEU A 95 10.22 3.96 6.19
C LEU A 95 8.74 3.77 5.90
N VAL A 96 7.89 4.04 6.89
CA VAL A 96 6.43 4.00 6.78
C VAL A 96 5.85 5.33 7.24
N LEU A 97 5.04 5.98 6.41
CA LEU A 97 4.26 7.15 6.83
C LEU A 97 2.96 6.67 7.48
N ASN A 98 3.03 6.39 8.78
CA ASN A 98 1.93 5.82 9.54
C ASN A 98 0.84 6.88 9.81
N GLY A 99 -0.41 6.57 9.47
CA GLY A 99 -1.53 7.52 9.52
C GLY A 99 -1.79 8.27 8.21
N ALA A 100 -0.94 8.11 7.19
CA ALA A 100 -1.18 8.61 5.83
C ALA A 100 -1.65 7.48 4.90
N ALA A 101 -2.39 7.84 3.86
CA ALA A 101 -2.78 6.92 2.79
C ALA A 101 -2.84 7.64 1.44
N VAL A 102 -2.41 6.97 0.37
CA VAL A 102 -2.67 7.38 -1.01
C VAL A 102 -3.92 6.66 -1.48
N VAL A 103 -4.91 7.41 -1.97
CA VAL A 103 -6.19 6.86 -2.45
C VAL A 103 -6.29 7.12 -3.94
N THR A 104 -6.33 6.06 -4.75
CA THR A 104 -6.55 6.20 -6.18
C THR A 104 -8.03 6.28 -6.50
N THR A 105 -8.42 7.25 -7.33
CA THR A 105 -9.79 7.44 -7.78
C THR A 105 -9.83 7.64 -9.30
N GLY A 106 -10.96 7.28 -9.91
CA GLY A 106 -11.15 7.34 -11.36
C GLY A 106 -12.19 6.31 -11.79
N LYS A 107 -12.91 6.55 -12.89
CA LYS A 107 -14.00 5.66 -13.33
C LYS A 107 -13.49 4.66 -14.36
N ILE A 108 -13.44 3.37 -14.04
CA ILE A 108 -12.92 2.35 -14.97
C ILE A 108 -14.05 1.62 -15.68
N VAL A 109 -14.97 0.99 -14.94
CA VAL A 109 -16.01 0.14 -15.56
C VAL A 109 -17.42 0.53 -15.17
N ARG A 110 -17.76 0.55 -13.88
CA ARG A 110 -19.14 0.78 -13.37
C ARG A 110 -19.13 1.49 -12.02
N PHE A 111 -20.31 1.84 -11.52
CA PHE A 111 -20.52 2.51 -10.23
C PHE A 111 -20.16 1.67 -8.99
N GLN A 112 -19.84 0.39 -9.13
CA GLN A 112 -19.62 -0.56 -8.03
C GLN A 112 -18.29 -0.33 -7.28
N GLU A 113 -17.65 0.81 -7.50
CA GLU A 113 -16.33 1.16 -7.02
C GLU A 113 -16.41 1.76 -5.58
N GLY A 114 -15.31 1.76 -4.84
CA GLY A 114 -15.33 2.06 -3.40
C GLY A 114 -15.72 3.49 -3.04
N ILE A 115 -16.20 3.67 -1.81
CA ILE A 115 -16.53 4.98 -1.22
C ILE A 115 -15.81 5.09 0.13
N ILE A 116 -15.25 6.27 0.41
CA ILE A 116 -14.76 6.63 1.75
C ILE A 116 -15.49 7.90 2.19
N ASP A 117 -16.31 7.77 3.22
CA ASP A 117 -16.87 8.92 3.94
C ASP A 117 -15.91 9.34 5.04
N MET A 118 -15.49 10.61 5.05
CA MET A 118 -14.58 11.14 6.07
C MET A 118 -15.30 11.58 7.36
N MET A 119 -16.62 11.73 7.30
CA MET A 119 -17.50 12.10 8.42
C MET A 119 -18.86 11.37 8.31
N GLY A 120 -19.57 11.27 9.43
CA GLY A 120 -20.91 10.70 9.49
C GLY A 120 -20.90 9.17 9.58
N PRO A 121 -22.07 8.51 9.47
CA PRO A 121 -22.19 7.07 9.73
C PRO A 121 -21.37 6.20 8.76
N GLY A 122 -21.13 6.67 7.53
CA GLY A 122 -20.30 5.95 6.57
C GLY A 122 -18.83 5.86 6.99
N ALA A 123 -18.35 6.82 7.79
CA ALA A 123 -16.96 6.87 8.23
C ALA A 123 -16.59 5.67 9.12
N ASP A 124 -17.54 5.12 9.88
CA ASP A 124 -17.25 4.00 10.78
C ASP A 124 -17.15 2.64 10.05
N TYR A 125 -17.57 2.58 8.78
CA TYR A 125 -17.50 1.36 7.95
C TYR A 125 -16.24 1.25 7.09
N THR A 126 -15.32 2.21 7.22
CA THR A 126 -14.05 2.18 6.50
C THR A 126 -12.89 2.60 7.41
N PRO A 127 -11.78 1.85 7.46
CA PRO A 127 -10.62 2.27 8.24
C PRO A 127 -9.98 3.55 7.68
N TYR A 128 -10.21 3.86 6.40
CA TYR A 128 -9.58 4.98 5.70
C TYR A 128 -10.25 6.34 5.97
N SER A 129 -11.37 6.36 6.70
CA SER A 129 -11.88 7.60 7.29
C SER A 129 -10.99 8.12 8.42
N LYS A 130 -10.13 7.26 8.98
CA LYS A 130 -9.21 7.57 10.08
C LYS A 130 -7.78 7.85 9.59
N THR A 131 -7.54 7.81 8.27
CA THR A 131 -6.25 8.17 7.65
C THR A 131 -6.26 9.58 7.09
N ASN A 132 -5.08 10.19 7.00
CA ASN A 132 -4.83 11.41 6.26
C ASN A 132 -4.59 11.06 4.79
N ASN A 133 -5.59 11.35 3.95
CA ASN A 133 -5.64 10.84 2.58
C ASN A 133 -5.07 11.87 1.59
N VAL A 134 -4.13 11.42 0.77
CA VAL A 134 -3.70 12.06 -0.48
C VAL A 134 -4.46 11.37 -1.61
N VAL A 135 -5.44 12.06 -2.18
CA VAL A 135 -6.39 11.51 -3.14
C VAL A 135 -5.91 11.84 -4.55
N LEU A 136 -5.64 10.80 -5.36
CA LEU A 136 -5.30 10.95 -6.77
C LEU A 136 -6.58 10.88 -7.61
N VAL A 137 -6.79 11.88 -8.45
CA VAL A 137 -7.85 11.92 -9.45
C VAL A 137 -7.23 11.69 -10.81
N LEU A 138 -7.52 10.55 -11.41
CA LEU A 138 -6.84 10.05 -12.60
C LEU A 138 -7.85 9.86 -13.73
N ASP A 139 -7.64 10.59 -14.83
CA ASP A 139 -8.43 10.41 -16.05
C ASP A 139 -7.55 9.82 -17.18
N PRO A 140 -8.01 8.77 -17.87
CA PRO A 140 -7.26 8.15 -18.95
C PRO A 140 -7.40 8.96 -20.25
N VAL A 141 -6.48 8.71 -21.18
CA VAL A 141 -6.67 9.12 -22.58
C VAL A 141 -7.93 8.47 -23.18
N GLU A 142 -8.53 9.13 -24.16
CA GLU A 142 -9.73 8.62 -24.82
C GLU A 142 -9.47 7.27 -25.49
N GLY A 143 -10.39 6.32 -25.30
CA GLY A 143 -10.32 4.99 -25.93
C GLY A 143 -9.34 4.00 -25.29
N LEU A 144 -8.70 4.34 -24.17
CA LEU A 144 -7.80 3.43 -23.46
C LEU A 144 -8.54 2.14 -23.04
N GLU A 145 -7.88 1.00 -23.23
CA GLU A 145 -8.40 -0.30 -22.81
C GLU A 145 -8.52 -0.37 -21.28
N LYS A 146 -9.51 -1.10 -20.76
CA LYS A 146 -9.85 -1.06 -19.33
C LYS A 146 -8.78 -1.69 -18.43
N HIS A 147 -8.10 -2.74 -18.86
CA HIS A 147 -6.93 -3.28 -18.14
C HIS A 147 -5.79 -2.28 -18.14
N ASP A 148 -5.54 -1.60 -19.26
CA ASP A 148 -4.49 -0.58 -19.32
C ASP A 148 -4.80 0.64 -18.43
N HIS A 149 -6.08 1.03 -18.36
CA HIS A 149 -6.55 2.08 -17.45
C HIS A 149 -6.40 1.68 -15.97
N GLU A 150 -6.80 0.46 -15.60
CA GLU A 150 -6.57 -0.06 -14.24
C GLU A 150 -5.08 -0.06 -13.90
N ALA A 151 -4.24 -0.57 -14.81
CA ALA A 151 -2.81 -0.67 -14.59
C ALA A 151 -2.16 0.72 -14.44
N ALA A 152 -2.60 1.71 -15.22
CA ALA A 152 -2.15 3.11 -15.09
C ALA A 152 -2.55 3.70 -13.73
N CYS A 153 -3.81 3.51 -13.31
CA CYS A 153 -4.28 3.97 -12.00
C CYS A 153 -3.49 3.34 -10.84
N ARG A 154 -3.27 2.03 -10.91
CA ARG A 154 -2.53 1.28 -9.89
C ARG A 154 -1.08 1.74 -9.81
N LEU A 155 -0.40 1.85 -10.96
CA LEU A 155 0.98 2.32 -10.99
C LEU A 155 1.11 3.75 -10.44
N ALA A 156 0.18 4.65 -10.77
CA ALA A 156 0.17 6.01 -10.23
C ALA A 156 0.03 6.02 -8.70
N GLY A 157 -0.85 5.19 -8.14
CA GLY A 157 -1.01 5.04 -6.68
C GLY A 157 0.27 4.56 -5.99
N LEU A 158 0.94 3.55 -6.55
CA LEU A 158 2.19 3.03 -6.01
C LEU A 158 3.34 4.05 -6.12
N LYS A 159 3.46 4.74 -7.25
CA LYS A 159 4.48 5.78 -7.47
C LYS A 159 4.29 6.94 -6.50
N ALA A 160 3.06 7.39 -6.30
CA ALA A 160 2.75 8.43 -5.33
C ALA A 160 3.11 7.99 -3.90
N ALA A 161 2.71 6.79 -3.50
CA ALA A 161 3.01 6.24 -2.17
C ALA A 161 4.53 6.12 -1.94
N ALA A 162 5.27 5.64 -2.93
CA ALA A 162 6.72 5.57 -2.87
C ALA A 162 7.35 6.97 -2.79
N TYR A 163 6.95 7.90 -3.66
CA TYR A 163 7.49 9.27 -3.69
C TYR A 163 7.26 10.03 -2.38
N LEU A 164 6.05 9.96 -1.80
CA LEU A 164 5.75 10.63 -0.53
C LEU A 164 6.67 10.15 0.59
N ALA A 165 6.86 8.83 0.71
CA ALA A 165 7.79 8.26 1.68
C ALA A 165 9.25 8.57 1.36
N GLN A 166 9.66 8.50 0.08
CA GLN A 166 11.02 8.82 -0.35
C GLN A 166 11.39 10.28 -0.03
N SER A 167 10.44 11.19 -0.14
CA SER A 167 10.62 12.61 0.22
C SER A 167 10.79 12.84 1.72
N CYS A 168 10.61 11.80 2.53
CA CYS A 168 10.70 11.81 3.98
C CYS A 168 11.80 10.87 4.53
N LYS A 169 12.73 10.36 3.70
CA LYS A 169 13.78 9.40 4.14
C LYS A 169 14.66 9.93 5.28
N ASP A 170 14.90 11.24 5.31
CA ASP A 170 15.74 11.87 6.34
C ASP A 170 14.95 12.19 7.63
N VAL A 171 13.64 11.96 7.66
CA VAL A 171 12.79 12.17 8.84
C VAL A 171 13.01 11.02 9.80
N LYS A 172 13.37 11.35 11.04
CA LYS A 172 13.56 10.35 12.11
C LYS A 172 12.23 9.67 12.43
N ALA A 173 12.24 8.34 12.47
CA ALA A 173 11.08 7.54 12.90
C ALA A 173 10.71 7.79 14.37
N ASP A 174 9.41 7.82 14.64
CA ASP A 174 8.85 7.88 15.99
C ASP A 174 8.87 6.52 16.68
N GLU A 175 8.76 5.45 15.88
CA GLU A 175 8.69 4.06 16.35
C GLU A 175 9.35 3.13 15.34
N VAL A 176 10.06 2.11 15.83
CA VAL A 176 10.64 1.07 14.98
C VAL A 176 10.06 -0.28 15.40
N GLU A 177 9.34 -0.92 14.47
CA GLU A 177 8.78 -2.25 14.64
C GLU A 177 9.68 -3.27 13.92
N ALA A 178 10.25 -4.23 14.64
CA ALA A 178 11.19 -5.19 14.08
C ALA A 178 10.56 -6.58 13.97
N PHE A 179 10.69 -7.18 12.79
CA PHE A 179 10.22 -8.52 12.48
C PHE A 179 11.40 -9.37 12.03
N GLU A 180 11.55 -10.54 12.63
CA GLU A 180 12.65 -11.44 12.31
C GLU A 180 12.17 -12.88 12.32
N LEU A 181 12.49 -13.59 11.25
CA LEU A 181 12.37 -15.03 11.16
C LEU A 181 13.70 -15.61 10.71
N PRO A 182 14.21 -16.67 11.37
CA PRO A 182 15.40 -17.36 10.91
C PRO A 182 15.12 -18.08 9.58
N SER A 183 16.14 -18.71 9.00
CA SER A 183 15.93 -19.50 7.78
C SER A 183 14.91 -20.62 8.04
N PHE A 184 14.22 -21.08 7.00
CA PHE A 184 13.17 -22.09 7.14
C PHE A 184 13.65 -23.35 7.91
N ASN A 185 14.86 -23.83 7.61
CA ASN A 185 15.45 -24.99 8.28
C ASN A 185 15.71 -24.79 9.77
N GLU A 186 16.06 -23.57 10.17
CA GLU A 186 16.28 -23.19 11.57
C GLU A 186 14.95 -22.94 12.29
N ALA A 187 14.01 -22.24 11.64
CA ALA A 187 12.68 -21.95 12.16
C ALA A 187 11.93 -23.23 12.57
N MET A 188 12.04 -24.29 11.75
CA MET A 188 11.42 -25.59 12.04
C MET A 188 11.97 -26.29 13.28
N LYS A 189 13.14 -25.88 13.79
CA LYS A 189 13.81 -26.47 14.97
C LYS A 189 13.82 -25.54 16.19
N ALA A 190 13.50 -24.27 16.02
CA ALA A 190 13.62 -23.25 17.06
C ALA A 190 12.71 -23.53 18.28
N TYR A 191 11.52 -24.07 18.05
CA TYR A 191 10.53 -24.37 19.08
C TYR A 191 10.03 -25.82 18.95
N PRO A 192 10.79 -26.82 19.45
CA PRO A 192 10.46 -28.23 19.25
C PRO A 192 9.09 -28.61 19.86
N GLU A 193 8.75 -28.02 21.00
CA GLU A 193 7.54 -28.30 21.79
C GLU A 193 6.25 -27.62 21.26
N LEU A 194 6.37 -26.61 20.40
CA LEU A 194 5.21 -25.85 19.88
C LEU A 194 4.70 -26.42 18.56
N PRO A 195 3.40 -26.27 18.22
CA PRO A 195 2.88 -26.65 16.91
C PRO A 195 3.50 -25.78 15.80
N LYS A 196 3.55 -26.34 14.59
CA LYS A 196 4.10 -25.68 13.41
C LYS A 196 2.91 -25.10 12.66
N VAL A 197 2.87 -23.78 12.52
CA VAL A 197 1.70 -23.08 11.95
C VAL A 197 2.05 -22.57 10.56
N ALA A 198 1.16 -22.82 9.61
CA ALA A 198 1.20 -22.26 8.27
C ALA A 198 -0.06 -21.43 8.03
N TYR A 199 0.11 -20.22 7.47
CA TYR A 199 -1.00 -19.36 7.09
C TYR A 199 -1.27 -19.48 5.60
N LEU A 200 -2.43 -20.03 5.24
CA LEU A 200 -2.89 -20.06 3.86
C LEU A 200 -3.50 -18.70 3.50
N TYR A 201 -2.71 -17.85 2.85
CA TYR A 201 -3.17 -16.53 2.43
C TYR A 201 -3.79 -16.58 1.03
N MET A 202 -5.11 -16.74 0.98
CA MET A 202 -5.85 -16.77 -0.29
C MET A 202 -5.94 -15.37 -0.91
N LEU A 203 -5.51 -15.25 -2.16
CA LEU A 203 -5.56 -14.02 -2.95
C LEU A 203 -6.65 -14.15 -4.02
N GLN A 204 -7.59 -13.21 -4.04
CA GLN A 204 -8.61 -13.16 -5.08
C GLN A 204 -7.98 -12.67 -6.39
N SER A 205 -8.00 -13.53 -7.42
CA SER A 205 -7.58 -13.20 -8.79
C SER A 205 -8.53 -13.83 -9.80
N GLN A 206 -9.46 -13.05 -10.35
CA GLN A 206 -10.54 -13.54 -11.24
C GLN A 206 -10.62 -12.80 -12.59
N GLY A 207 -9.72 -11.85 -12.86
CA GLY A 207 -9.77 -10.98 -14.03
C GLY A 207 -9.86 -9.51 -13.67
N LEU A 208 -10.13 -8.68 -14.69
CA LEU A 208 -10.21 -7.22 -14.59
C LEU A 208 -10.96 -6.76 -13.33
N LEU A 209 -10.35 -5.83 -12.59
CA LEU A 209 -10.83 -5.29 -11.31
C LEU A 209 -10.94 -6.30 -10.14
N HIS A 210 -10.44 -7.52 -10.30
CA HIS A 210 -10.43 -8.57 -9.27
C HIS A 210 -9.08 -9.29 -9.23
N ASP A 211 -8.02 -8.70 -9.79
CA ASP A 211 -6.70 -9.30 -9.80
C ASP A 211 -5.89 -8.83 -8.58
N THR A 212 -5.11 -9.74 -8.02
CA THR A 212 -4.08 -9.47 -7.01
C THR A 212 -2.72 -9.81 -7.60
N TYR A 213 -1.71 -9.00 -7.31
CA TYR A 213 -0.36 -9.18 -7.86
C TYR A 213 0.62 -9.59 -6.78
N VAL A 214 1.50 -10.53 -7.13
CA VAL A 214 2.59 -11.03 -6.30
C VAL A 214 3.89 -10.83 -7.07
N TYR A 215 4.81 -10.00 -6.56
CA TYR A 215 6.05 -9.58 -7.24
C TYR A 215 5.85 -9.11 -8.69
N GLY A 216 4.86 -8.25 -8.94
CA GLY A 216 4.59 -7.75 -10.30
C GLY A 216 3.72 -8.67 -11.16
N VAL A 217 3.54 -9.92 -10.77
CA VAL A 217 2.82 -10.93 -11.57
C VAL A 217 1.44 -11.17 -11.00
N ASP A 218 0.44 -11.19 -11.87
CA ASP A 218 -0.92 -11.56 -11.49
C ASP A 218 -0.97 -12.96 -10.85
N ALA A 219 -1.57 -13.06 -9.66
CA ALA A 219 -1.58 -14.29 -8.88
C ALA A 219 -2.26 -15.47 -9.60
N LYS A 220 -3.15 -15.23 -10.58
CA LYS A 220 -3.75 -16.32 -11.38
C LYS A 220 -2.79 -16.95 -12.38
N LYS A 221 -1.63 -16.34 -12.62
CA LYS A 221 -0.59 -16.80 -13.54
C LYS A 221 0.56 -17.54 -12.84
N ILE A 222 0.52 -17.65 -11.51
CA ILE A 222 1.57 -18.30 -10.71
C ILE A 222 1.02 -19.51 -9.97
N LEU A 223 1.93 -20.39 -9.57
CA LEU A 223 1.61 -21.47 -8.65
C LEU A 223 1.57 -20.94 -7.20
N PRO A 224 0.87 -21.62 -6.28
CA PRO A 224 0.99 -21.34 -4.86
C PRO A 224 2.45 -21.31 -4.43
N THR A 225 2.85 -20.22 -3.77
CA THR A 225 4.25 -19.90 -3.48
C THR A 225 4.42 -19.66 -1.99
N PHE A 226 5.51 -20.16 -1.42
CA PHE A 226 5.90 -19.81 -0.05
C PHE A 226 6.43 -18.38 -0.02
N ILE A 227 5.80 -17.55 0.80
CA ILE A 227 6.19 -16.16 1.00
C ILE A 227 6.60 -15.99 2.46
N ASN A 228 7.76 -15.39 2.71
CA ASN A 228 8.13 -15.03 4.07
C ASN A 228 7.19 -13.93 4.56
N PRO A 229 6.66 -14.01 5.80
CA PRO A 229 5.71 -13.02 6.30
C PRO A 229 6.19 -11.57 6.23
N THR A 230 7.51 -11.30 6.33
CA THR A 230 8.04 -9.93 6.24
C THR A 230 7.92 -9.33 4.84
N GLU A 231 7.86 -10.13 3.79
CA GLU A 231 7.77 -9.66 2.40
C GLU A 231 6.45 -8.95 2.13
N VAL A 232 5.39 -9.39 2.80
CA VAL A 232 4.07 -8.79 2.71
C VAL A 232 4.10 -7.34 3.19
N PHE A 233 4.93 -7.02 4.19
CA PHE A 233 5.12 -5.66 4.69
C PHE A 233 5.93 -4.77 3.71
N ASP A 234 6.74 -5.33 2.82
CA ASP A 234 7.43 -4.54 1.78
C ASP A 234 6.66 -4.53 0.44
N GLY A 235 5.40 -4.98 0.45
CA GLY A 235 4.52 -4.87 -0.71
C GLY A 235 4.71 -5.97 -1.75
N ALA A 236 5.21 -7.15 -1.34
CA ALA A 236 5.23 -8.33 -2.22
C ALA A 236 3.85 -8.67 -2.80
N ILE A 237 2.78 -8.32 -2.08
CA ILE A 237 1.39 -8.49 -2.51
C ILE A 237 0.74 -7.12 -2.61
N ILE A 238 0.18 -6.78 -3.77
CA ILE A 238 -0.60 -5.55 -3.99
C ILE A 238 -1.94 -5.85 -4.65
N SER A 239 -2.90 -4.94 -4.47
CA SER A 239 -4.25 -5.09 -5.00
C SER A 239 -4.38 -4.46 -6.39
N GLY A 240 -5.02 -5.18 -7.31
CA GLY A 240 -5.71 -4.63 -8.49
C GLY A 240 -7.23 -4.77 -8.38
N ASN A 241 -7.74 -5.04 -7.17
CA ASN A 241 -9.17 -5.22 -6.95
C ASN A 241 -9.86 -3.86 -6.80
N CYS A 242 -10.77 -3.57 -7.73
CA CYS A 242 -11.34 -2.24 -7.94
C CYS A 242 -12.88 -2.21 -7.91
N VAL A 243 -13.55 -3.35 -7.72
CA VAL A 243 -15.03 -3.44 -7.68
C VAL A 243 -15.53 -3.35 -6.23
N SER A 244 -15.95 -4.47 -5.64
CA SER A 244 -16.64 -4.52 -4.36
C SER A 244 -15.70 -4.22 -3.19
N ALA A 245 -15.89 -3.06 -2.55
CA ALA A 245 -15.08 -2.65 -1.40
C ALA A 245 -15.16 -3.63 -0.20
N CYS A 246 -16.28 -4.32 -0.02
CA CYS A 246 -16.48 -5.29 1.07
C CYS A 246 -15.79 -6.64 0.84
N ASP A 247 -15.49 -7.00 -0.42
CA ASP A 247 -14.98 -8.32 -0.77
C ASP A 247 -13.48 -8.31 -1.07
N LYS A 248 -12.80 -7.16 -0.87
CA LYS A 248 -11.41 -6.97 -1.30
C LYS A 248 -10.46 -6.65 -0.16
N ASN A 249 -9.23 -7.13 -0.32
CA ASN A 249 -8.06 -6.59 0.36
C ASN A 249 -7.39 -5.57 -0.57
N ASN A 250 -7.31 -4.31 -0.13
CA ASN A 250 -6.52 -3.29 -0.81
C ASN A 250 -5.04 -3.40 -0.41
N THR A 251 -4.18 -2.66 -1.10
CA THR A 251 -2.73 -2.71 -0.85
C THR A 251 -2.38 -2.30 0.58
N TYR A 252 -3.05 -1.30 1.17
CA TYR A 252 -2.87 -0.90 2.56
C TYR A 252 -3.13 -2.06 3.53
N ALA A 253 -4.20 -2.82 3.31
CA ALA A 253 -4.56 -3.98 4.13
C ALA A 253 -3.53 -5.12 4.01
N HIS A 254 -2.99 -5.35 2.80
CA HIS A 254 -1.87 -6.30 2.62
C HIS A 254 -0.63 -5.85 3.42
N LEU A 255 -0.19 -4.61 3.23
CA LEU A 255 0.97 -4.01 3.92
C LEU A 255 0.86 -4.01 5.45
N ASN A 256 -0.36 -4.07 5.98
CA ASN A 256 -0.67 -4.03 7.42
C ASN A 256 -1.44 -5.27 7.87
N ASN A 257 -1.18 -6.44 7.27
CA ASN A 257 -1.93 -7.65 7.53
C ASN A 257 -1.98 -8.01 9.04
N PRO A 258 -3.15 -7.96 9.69
CA PRO A 258 -3.27 -8.16 11.13
C PRO A 258 -3.03 -9.61 11.55
N VAL A 259 -3.30 -10.58 10.67
CA VAL A 259 -3.06 -12.00 10.95
C VAL A 259 -1.56 -12.25 11.02
N ILE A 260 -0.79 -11.71 10.08
CA ILE A 260 0.68 -11.82 10.09
C ILE A 260 1.27 -11.17 11.34
N LYS A 261 0.84 -9.95 11.69
CA LYS A 261 1.30 -9.27 12.92
C LYS A 261 0.98 -10.10 14.18
N ALA A 262 -0.26 -10.57 14.31
CA ALA A 262 -0.66 -11.40 15.45
C ALA A 262 0.13 -12.72 15.52
N MET A 263 0.46 -13.33 14.37
CA MET A 263 1.32 -14.52 14.34
C MET A 263 2.74 -14.22 14.80
N PHE A 264 3.34 -13.09 14.42
CA PHE A 264 4.63 -12.66 14.96
C PHE A 264 4.57 -12.44 16.48
N ASP A 265 3.51 -11.78 16.98
CA ASP A 265 3.33 -11.51 18.41
C ASP A 265 3.23 -12.78 19.26
N ARG A 266 2.71 -13.87 18.69
CA ARG A 266 2.55 -15.17 19.36
C ARG A 266 3.65 -16.18 19.04
N HIS A 267 4.48 -15.92 18.03
CA HIS A 267 5.53 -16.85 17.63
C HIS A 267 6.49 -17.17 18.79
N GLY A 268 6.71 -18.46 19.04
CA GLY A 268 7.54 -18.93 20.15
C GLY A 268 6.87 -18.90 21.53
N LYS A 269 5.58 -18.55 21.62
CA LYS A 269 4.82 -18.50 22.88
C LYS A 269 3.82 -19.65 23.00
N ASP A 270 3.03 -19.91 21.96
CA ASP A 270 2.00 -20.96 21.92
C ASP A 270 1.73 -21.54 20.53
#